data_AF-A0A960HS99-F1
#
_entry.id   AF-A0A960HS99-F1
#
_cell.length_a   1.000
_cell.length_b   1.000
_cell.length_c   1.000
_cell.angle_alpha   90.00
_cell.angle_beta   90.00
_cell.angle_gamma   90.00
#
_symmetry.space_group_name_H-M   'P 1'
#
loop_
_entity.id
_entity.type
_entity.pdbx_description
1 polymer ?
#
loop_
_entity_poly.entity_id
_entity_poly.type
_entity_poly.pdbx_seq_one_letter_code
_entity_poly.pdbx_strand_id
1 'polypeptide(L)'
;MGADWDGQLAERLADLKSATGCTVVTMVYDLVPLTHTHLAFHNDPALFTRYYRALVEVSDIITCISDQSRSDLLDFAVAQGLPVRRAEVLLLGESEPDDVARLDRDEYYLCVGTVERRKNLELVYDALRILESEHRTVPRVVVAGARGWGNDDFLDELESSTTIAARSMILL
;
A
#
# COMPACT_ATOMS: atom_id res chain seq x y z
N MET A 1 14.05 -6.46 1.30
CA MET A 1 14.81 -5.20 1.26
C MET A 1 13.80 -4.08 1.06
N GLY A 2 13.67 -3.15 2.00
CA GLY A 2 12.65 -2.09 1.94
C GLY A 2 12.39 -1.37 3.28
N ALA A 3 13.38 -1.32 4.16
CA ALA A 3 13.25 -0.75 5.49
C ALA A 3 14.58 -0.11 5.92
N ASP A 4 15.13 0.75 5.06
CA ASP A 4 16.34 1.55 5.37
C ASP A 4 15.94 3.01 5.63
N TRP A 5 14.80 3.22 6.29
CA TRP A 5 14.26 4.56 6.54
C TRP A 5 15.09 5.35 7.56
N ASP A 6 15.85 4.66 8.39
CA ASP A 6 16.78 5.19 9.39
C ASP A 6 18.25 4.99 9.00
N GLY A 7 18.50 4.47 7.81
CA GLY A 7 19.85 4.21 7.31
C GLY A 7 20.58 5.41 6.73
N GLN A 8 21.77 5.13 6.20
CA GLN A 8 22.68 6.12 5.62
C GLN A 8 22.62 6.17 4.09
N LEU A 9 21.61 5.55 3.46
CA LEU A 9 21.57 5.44 2.00
C LEU A 9 21.62 6.81 1.31
N ALA A 10 20.86 7.79 1.79
CA ALA A 10 20.85 9.12 1.20
C ALA A 10 22.20 9.83 1.31
N GLU A 11 22.88 9.71 2.47
CA GLU A 11 24.22 10.26 2.70
C GLU A 11 25.23 9.61 1.75
N ARG A 12 25.23 8.28 1.65
CA ARG A 12 26.12 7.53 0.75
C ARG A 12 25.89 7.86 -0.72
N LEU A 13 24.64 8.07 -1.12
CA LEU A 13 24.31 8.51 -2.47
C LEU A 13 24.78 9.94 -2.73
N ALA A 14 24.70 10.83 -1.74
CA ALA A 14 25.20 12.20 -1.86
C ALA A 14 26.74 12.24 -1.98
N ASP A 15 27.45 11.42 -1.20
CA ASP A 15 28.90 11.26 -1.28
C ASP A 15 29.33 10.72 -2.65
N LEU A 16 28.67 9.66 -3.12
CA LEU A 16 28.95 9.05 -4.44
C LEU A 16 28.71 10.05 -5.57
N LYS A 17 27.60 10.79 -5.51
CA LYS A 17 27.26 11.83 -6.47
C LYS A 17 28.30 12.95 -6.49
N SER A 18 28.76 13.40 -5.32
CA SER A 18 29.80 14.43 -5.20
C SER A 18 31.15 13.95 -5.74
N ALA A 19 31.50 12.68 -5.51
CA ALA A 19 32.77 12.11 -5.95
C ALA A 19 32.82 11.79 -7.46
N THR A 20 31.69 11.45 -8.08
CA THR A 20 31.66 10.91 -9.45
C THR A 20 30.87 11.74 -10.45
N GLY A 21 29.99 12.64 -9.97
CA GLY A 21 29.04 13.35 -10.82
C GLY A 21 27.91 12.47 -11.37
N CYS A 22 27.69 11.27 -10.83
CA CYS A 22 26.63 10.37 -11.30
C CYS A 22 25.23 10.96 -11.08
N THR A 23 24.28 10.57 -11.92
CA THR A 23 22.85 10.89 -11.75
C THR A 23 22.22 9.92 -10.77
N VAL A 24 21.52 10.45 -9.76
CA VAL A 24 20.76 9.65 -8.79
C VAL A 24 19.29 9.65 -9.17
N VAL A 25 18.78 8.47 -9.52
CA VAL A 25 17.35 8.24 -9.80
C VAL A 25 16.76 7.40 -8.68
N THR A 26 15.72 7.90 -8.01
CA THR A 26 15.01 7.19 -6.95
C THR A 26 13.58 6.89 -7.37
N MET A 27 12.94 5.93 -6.69
CA MET A 27 11.53 5.60 -6.88
C MET A 27 10.77 5.75 -5.56
N VAL A 28 9.64 6.43 -5.61
CA VAL A 28 8.69 6.59 -4.51
C VAL A 28 7.43 5.80 -4.85
N TYR A 29 7.14 4.79 -4.04
CA TYR A 29 5.95 3.96 -4.17
C TYR A 29 4.72 4.68 -3.61
N ASP A 30 4.84 5.16 -2.37
CA ASP A 30 3.79 5.89 -1.70
C ASP A 30 4.38 6.77 -0.59
N LEU A 31 3.55 7.63 -0.02
CA LEU A 31 3.80 8.39 1.20
C LEU A 31 2.79 8.00 2.29
N VAL A 32 2.22 6.78 2.25
CA VAL A 32 1.20 6.30 3.20
C VAL A 32 1.61 6.49 4.66
N PRO A 33 2.89 6.25 5.06
CA PRO A 33 3.31 6.51 6.43
C PRO A 33 3.23 7.98 6.88
N LEU A 34 3.08 8.93 5.95
CA LEU A 34 2.86 10.34 6.24
C LEU A 34 1.41 10.79 5.99
N THR A 35 0.79 10.33 4.89
CA THR A 35 -0.55 10.77 4.48
C THR A 35 -1.67 10.00 5.17
N HIS A 36 -1.43 8.73 5.52
CA HIS A 36 -2.39 7.82 6.14
C HIS A 36 -1.72 7.02 7.25
N THR A 37 -1.16 7.73 8.24
CA THR A 37 -0.43 7.17 9.39
C THR A 37 -1.16 6.03 10.11
N HIS A 38 -2.49 6.09 10.20
CA HIS A 38 -3.34 5.06 10.80
C HIS A 38 -3.43 3.75 10.00
N LEU A 39 -2.99 3.77 8.72
CA LEU A 39 -2.95 2.62 7.81
C LEU A 39 -1.52 2.10 7.56
N ALA A 40 -0.51 2.67 8.22
CA ALA A 40 0.89 2.29 8.06
C ALA A 40 1.38 1.37 9.19
N PHE A 41 2.17 0.35 8.82
CA PHE A 41 2.74 -0.61 9.78
C PHE A 41 3.68 0.07 10.78
N HIS A 42 4.48 1.03 10.30
CA HIS A 42 5.28 1.93 11.12
C HIS A 42 4.64 3.31 11.09
N ASN A 43 4.43 3.89 12.26
CA ASN A 43 3.82 5.21 12.42
C ASN A 43 4.76 6.16 13.18
N ASP A 44 5.92 6.42 12.61
CA ASP A 44 6.82 7.49 13.06
C ASP A 44 6.90 8.57 11.98
N PRO A 45 6.02 9.59 12.04
CA PRO A 45 6.02 10.66 11.05
C PRO A 45 7.34 11.43 10.98
N ALA A 46 8.10 11.51 12.08
CA ALA A 46 9.38 12.21 12.11
C ALA A 46 10.46 11.42 11.37
N LEU A 47 10.50 10.10 11.55
CA LEU A 47 11.34 9.19 10.77
C LEU A 47 11.06 9.33 9.27
N PHE A 48 9.79 9.20 8.86
CA PHE A 48 9.44 9.25 7.45
C PHE A 48 9.65 10.64 6.84
N THR A 49 9.37 11.71 7.58
CA THR A 49 9.67 13.08 7.12
C THR A 49 11.16 13.23 6.85
N ARG A 50 12.02 12.79 7.77
CA ARG A 50 13.48 12.82 7.58
C ARG A 50 13.90 12.01 6.34
N TYR A 51 13.36 10.81 6.19
CA TYR A 51 13.64 9.93 5.06
C TYR A 51 13.29 10.58 3.72
N TYR A 52 12.05 11.07 3.54
CA TYR A 52 11.64 11.69 2.28
C TYR A 52 12.36 13.03 2.02
N ARG A 53 12.70 13.81 3.06
CA ARG A 53 13.55 15.01 2.88
C ARG A 53 14.89 14.63 2.26
N ALA A 54 15.59 13.67 2.85
CA ALA A 54 16.90 13.23 2.36
C ALA A 54 16.82 12.61 0.95
N LEU A 55 15.76 11.84 0.67
CA LEU A 55 15.49 11.27 -0.64
C LEU A 55 15.31 12.36 -1.71
N VAL A 56 14.50 13.39 -1.43
CA VAL A 56 14.27 14.49 -2.37
C VAL A 56 15.56 15.28 -2.62
N GLU A 57 16.32 15.59 -1.58
CA GLU A 57 17.56 16.37 -1.68
C GLU A 57 18.62 15.68 -2.56
N VAL A 58 18.80 14.37 -2.38
CA VAL A 58 19.82 13.60 -3.12
C VAL A 58 19.44 13.32 -4.57
N SER A 59 18.14 13.23 -4.87
CA SER A 59 17.64 12.79 -6.18
C SER A 59 17.78 13.85 -7.28
N ASP A 60 18.23 13.42 -8.46
CA ASP A 60 18.13 14.21 -9.70
C ASP A 60 16.79 14.00 -10.37
N ILE A 61 16.30 12.76 -10.35
CA ILE A 61 15.01 12.35 -10.89
C ILE A 61 14.34 11.46 -9.85
N ILE A 62 13.09 11.75 -9.54
CA ILE A 62 12.24 10.89 -8.73
C ILE A 62 11.18 10.28 -9.64
N THR A 63 11.08 8.96 -9.61
CA THR A 63 10.01 8.23 -10.29
C THR A 63 8.92 7.87 -9.29
N CYS A 64 7.67 7.97 -9.71
CA CYS A 64 6.51 7.64 -8.91
C CYS A 64 5.68 6.59 -9.63
N ILE A 65 5.09 5.65 -8.89
CA ILE A 65 4.34 4.53 -9.51
C ILE A 65 2.95 4.94 -10.03
N SER A 66 2.50 6.16 -9.75
CA SER A 66 1.21 6.71 -10.17
C SER A 66 1.22 8.25 -10.11
N ASP A 67 0.23 8.88 -10.73
CA ASP A 67 -0.01 10.32 -10.57
C ASP A 67 -0.33 10.71 -9.11
N GLN A 68 -1.02 9.84 -8.37
CA GLN A 68 -1.32 10.09 -6.96
C GLN A 68 -0.05 10.12 -6.11
N SER A 69 0.82 9.11 -6.24
CA SER A 69 2.10 9.07 -5.51
C SER A 69 2.99 10.27 -5.88
N ARG A 70 2.92 10.74 -7.12
CA ARG A 70 3.60 11.96 -7.57
C ARG A 70 3.02 13.22 -6.94
N SER A 71 1.70 13.35 -6.87
CA SER A 71 1.04 14.48 -6.20
C SER A 71 1.42 14.52 -4.73
N ASP A 72 1.30 13.40 -4.02
CA ASP A 72 1.63 13.30 -2.59
C ASP A 72 3.08 13.73 -2.33
N LEU A 73 4.02 13.29 -3.18
CA LEU A 73 5.42 13.69 -3.09
C LEU A 73 5.63 15.20 -3.30
N LEU A 74 4.96 15.79 -4.30
CA LEU A 74 5.07 17.21 -4.59
C LEU A 74 4.46 18.06 -3.47
N ASP A 75 3.31 17.66 -2.95
CA ASP A 75 2.65 18.32 -1.82
C ASP A 75 3.52 18.25 -0.57
N PHE A 76 4.10 17.09 -0.28
CA PHE A 76 5.10 16.93 0.78
C PHE A 76 6.30 17.87 0.58
N ALA A 77 6.88 17.89 -0.62
CA ALA A 77 8.06 18.72 -0.90
C ALA A 77 7.76 20.22 -0.74
N VAL A 78 6.59 20.69 -1.20
CA VAL A 78 6.13 22.07 -1.00
C VAL A 78 5.99 22.37 0.49
N ALA A 79 5.34 21.49 1.26
CA ALA A 79 5.17 21.66 2.70
C ALA A 79 6.52 21.68 3.46
N GLN A 80 7.54 20.99 2.95
CA GLN A 80 8.88 20.93 3.53
C GLN A 80 9.85 21.99 2.96
N GLY A 81 9.40 22.84 2.02
CA GLY A 81 10.25 23.83 1.35
C GLY A 81 11.39 23.22 0.52
N LEU A 82 11.22 22.01 -0.01
CA LEU A 82 12.23 21.29 -0.76
C LEU A 82 12.09 21.53 -2.27
N PRO A 83 13.19 21.76 -2.99
CA PRO A 83 13.16 21.83 -4.45
C PRO A 83 13.15 20.42 -5.05
N VAL A 84 12.06 20.06 -5.74
CA VAL A 84 12.01 18.85 -6.57
C VAL A 84 12.55 19.19 -7.96
N ARG A 85 13.71 18.62 -8.33
CA ARG A 85 14.35 18.86 -9.63
C ARG A 85 13.50 18.32 -10.78
N ARG A 86 13.13 17.04 -10.69
CA ARG A 86 12.30 16.33 -11.67
C ARG A 86 11.56 15.19 -10.99
N ALA A 87 10.25 15.12 -11.23
CA ALA A 87 9.40 14.01 -10.77
C ALA A 87 8.51 13.52 -11.92
N GLU A 88 8.57 12.22 -12.21
CA GLU A 88 7.89 11.57 -13.35
C GLU A 88 7.11 10.34 -12.90
N VAL A 89 6.03 10.02 -13.60
CA VAL A 89 5.32 8.75 -13.38
C VAL A 89 5.98 7.64 -14.19
N LEU A 90 6.39 6.56 -13.52
CA LEU A 90 6.88 5.32 -14.11
C LEU A 90 6.02 4.18 -13.57
N LEU A 91 5.07 3.72 -14.38
CA LEU A 91 4.20 2.60 -14.02
C LEU A 91 5.02 1.33 -13.83
N LEU A 92 4.67 0.55 -12.81
CA LEU A 92 5.27 -0.76 -12.58
C LEU A 92 4.81 -1.72 -13.68
N GLY A 93 5.71 -2.63 -14.07
CA GLY A 93 5.39 -3.65 -15.05
C GLY A 93 4.41 -4.69 -14.50
N GLU A 94 3.64 -5.27 -15.40
CA GLU A 94 2.83 -6.46 -15.18
C GLU A 94 3.29 -7.57 -16.12
N SER A 95 3.04 -8.82 -15.75
CA SER A 95 3.31 -9.99 -16.59
C SER A 95 2.01 -10.73 -16.86
N GLU A 96 1.78 -11.10 -18.11
CA GLU A 96 0.69 -12.00 -18.44
C GLU A 96 0.98 -13.40 -17.88
N PRO A 97 0.00 -14.05 -17.23
CA PRO A 97 0.15 -15.43 -16.81
C PRO A 97 0.23 -16.36 -18.04
N ASP A 98 1.23 -17.25 -18.06
CA ASP A 98 1.48 -18.17 -19.18
C ASP A 98 0.30 -19.12 -19.47
N ASP A 99 -0.46 -19.49 -18.44
CA ASP A 99 -1.63 -20.37 -18.56
C ASP A 99 -2.56 -20.19 -17.36
N VAL A 100 -3.79 -19.69 -17.58
CA VAL A 100 -4.82 -19.62 -16.53
C VAL A 100 -5.76 -20.80 -16.72
N ALA A 101 -5.53 -21.87 -15.97
CA ALA A 101 -6.47 -22.98 -15.95
C ALA A 101 -7.87 -22.46 -15.59
N ARG A 102 -8.87 -22.79 -16.42
CA ARG A 102 -10.27 -22.54 -16.06
C ARG A 102 -10.59 -23.38 -14.83
N LEU A 103 -10.76 -22.70 -13.70
CA LEU A 103 -11.25 -23.32 -12.49
C LEU A 103 -12.78 -23.33 -12.58
N ASP A 104 -13.37 -24.53 -12.61
CA ASP A 104 -14.81 -24.69 -12.43
C ASP A 104 -15.10 -24.50 -10.93
N ARG A 105 -15.60 -23.33 -10.57
CA ARG A 105 -15.84 -22.91 -9.19
C ARG A 105 -17.19 -22.22 -9.12
N ASP A 106 -17.83 -22.32 -7.95
CA ASP A 106 -19.00 -21.51 -7.62
C ASP A 106 -18.70 -20.02 -7.85
N GLU A 107 -19.72 -19.18 -8.05
CA GLU A 107 -19.53 -17.74 -8.17
C GLU A 107 -19.08 -17.13 -6.82
N TYR A 108 -18.01 -16.34 -6.85
CA TYR A 108 -17.51 -15.60 -5.68
C TYR A 108 -16.85 -14.28 -6.08
N TYR A 109 -16.78 -13.35 -5.14
CA TYR A 109 -15.88 -12.20 -5.20
C TYR A 109 -14.54 -12.57 -4.57
N LEU A 110 -13.43 -12.13 -5.17
CA LEU A 110 -12.09 -12.44 -4.71
C LEU A 110 -11.35 -11.18 -4.25
N CYS A 111 -10.84 -11.21 -3.02
CA CYS A 111 -9.88 -10.26 -2.49
C CYS A 111 -8.54 -10.97 -2.32
N VAL A 112 -7.49 -10.52 -3.02
CA VAL A 112 -6.14 -11.11 -2.92
C VAL A 112 -5.16 -10.11 -2.32
N GLY A 113 -4.39 -10.56 -1.34
CA GLY A 113 -3.31 -9.81 -0.73
C GLY A 113 -3.20 -10.08 0.76
N THR A 114 -2.10 -9.62 1.37
CA THR A 114 -1.95 -9.65 2.84
C THR A 114 -3.18 -9.01 3.49
N VAL A 115 -3.74 -9.69 4.48
CA VAL A 115 -4.90 -9.24 5.25
C VAL A 115 -4.43 -8.18 6.25
N GLU A 116 -4.41 -6.92 5.83
CA GLU A 116 -3.97 -5.75 6.61
C GLU A 116 -4.98 -4.59 6.49
N ARG A 117 -5.05 -3.68 7.49
CA ARG A 117 -6.11 -2.64 7.56
C ARG A 117 -6.27 -1.84 6.27
N ARG A 118 -5.16 -1.52 5.58
CA ARG A 118 -5.17 -0.74 4.33
C ARG A 118 -5.88 -1.42 3.14
N LYS A 119 -6.25 -2.70 3.26
CA LYS A 119 -7.08 -3.40 2.26
C LYS A 119 -8.57 -3.21 2.48
N ASN A 120 -8.96 -2.61 3.62
CA ASN A 120 -10.32 -2.23 3.96
C ASN A 120 -11.35 -3.35 3.78
N LEU A 121 -11.03 -4.55 4.29
CA LEU A 121 -11.95 -5.70 4.24
C LEU A 121 -13.20 -5.48 5.10
N GLU A 122 -13.13 -4.60 6.10
CA GLU A 122 -14.27 -4.14 6.89
C GLU A 122 -15.38 -3.55 5.99
N LEU A 123 -15.02 -2.74 4.99
CA LEU A 123 -16.00 -2.20 4.03
C LEU A 123 -16.70 -3.30 3.23
N VAL A 124 -15.97 -4.37 2.86
CA VAL A 124 -16.56 -5.51 2.16
C VAL A 124 -17.55 -6.23 3.08
N TYR A 125 -17.17 -6.45 4.34
CA TYR A 125 -18.03 -7.05 5.33
C TYR A 125 -19.28 -6.20 5.62
N ASP A 126 -19.16 -4.88 5.73
CA ASP A 126 -20.28 -3.96 5.88
C ASP A 126 -21.25 -4.03 4.70
N ALA A 127 -20.73 -4.13 3.47
CA ALA A 127 -21.58 -4.33 2.30
C ALA A 127 -22.38 -5.63 2.36
N LEU A 128 -21.78 -6.72 2.84
CA LEU A 128 -22.49 -8.00 3.05
C LEU A 128 -23.57 -7.87 4.12
N ARG A 129 -23.29 -7.15 5.23
CA ARG A 129 -24.27 -6.89 6.29
C ARG A 129 -25.45 -6.07 5.79
N ILE A 130 -25.21 -5.07 4.92
CA ILE A 130 -26.28 -4.30 4.27
C ILE A 130 -27.17 -5.24 3.46
N LEU A 131 -26.59 -6.06 2.57
CA LEU A 131 -27.36 -7.03 1.79
C LEU A 131 -28.19 -8.00 2.66
N GLU A 132 -27.60 -8.51 3.74
CA GLU A 132 -28.27 -9.37 4.70
C GLU A 132 -29.48 -8.65 5.35
N SER A 133 -29.28 -7.41 5.81
CA SER A 133 -30.33 -6.60 6.43
C SER A 133 -31.45 -6.20 5.47
N GLU A 134 -31.14 -6.07 4.18
CA GLU A 134 -32.11 -5.82 3.11
C GLU A 134 -32.80 -7.12 2.64
N HIS A 135 -32.51 -8.26 3.27
CA HIS A 135 -32.98 -9.59 2.89
C HIS A 135 -32.66 -9.97 1.42
N ARG A 136 -31.52 -9.48 0.93
CA ARG A 136 -31.00 -9.78 -0.41
C ARG A 136 -30.03 -10.96 -0.36
N THR A 137 -29.77 -11.54 -1.53
CA THR A 137 -28.75 -12.59 -1.67
C THR A 137 -27.39 -12.03 -1.28
N VAL A 138 -26.77 -12.63 -0.26
CA VAL A 138 -25.41 -12.31 0.18
C VAL A 138 -24.43 -13.16 -0.63
N PRO A 139 -23.55 -12.56 -1.44
CA PRO A 139 -22.62 -13.32 -2.26
C PRO A 139 -21.46 -13.86 -1.44
N ARG A 140 -20.86 -14.95 -1.92
CA ARG A 140 -19.63 -15.50 -1.36
C ARG A 140 -18.45 -14.57 -1.66
N VAL A 141 -17.64 -14.28 -0.65
CA VAL A 141 -16.41 -13.50 -0.76
C VAL A 141 -15.26 -14.37 -0.26
N VAL A 142 -14.22 -14.53 -1.09
CA VAL A 142 -12.99 -15.24 -0.75
C VAL A 142 -11.89 -14.22 -0.54
N VAL A 143 -11.25 -14.25 0.63
CA VAL A 143 -10.06 -13.44 0.95
C VAL A 143 -8.86 -14.38 0.96
N ALA A 144 -7.95 -14.23 0.00
CA ALA A 144 -6.76 -15.07 -0.13
C ALA A 144 -5.50 -14.28 0.21
N GLY A 145 -4.80 -14.68 1.27
CA GLY A 145 -3.53 -14.09 1.64
C GLY A 145 -3.16 -14.24 3.12
N ALA A 146 -1.89 -14.02 3.42
CA ALA A 146 -1.38 -14.14 4.78
C ALA A 146 -2.01 -13.10 5.72
N ARG A 147 -2.19 -13.47 7.00
CA ARG A 147 -2.57 -12.53 8.05
C ARG A 147 -1.49 -11.46 8.22
N GLY A 148 -1.88 -10.21 8.01
CA GLY A 148 -1.05 -9.04 8.27
C GLY A 148 -1.33 -8.45 9.64
N TRP A 149 -0.89 -7.21 9.83
CA TRP A 149 -1.01 -6.48 11.08
C TRP A 149 -2.33 -5.71 11.15
N GLY A 150 -2.80 -5.46 12.37
CA GLY A 150 -3.86 -4.50 12.66
C GLY A 150 -5.28 -4.96 12.36
N ASN A 151 -5.55 -6.24 12.10
CA ASN A 151 -6.93 -6.71 11.86
C ASN A 151 -7.43 -7.69 12.92
N ASP A 152 -6.76 -7.82 14.06
CA ASP A 152 -7.11 -8.85 15.05
C ASP A 152 -8.58 -8.75 15.47
N ASP A 153 -9.04 -7.55 15.86
CA ASP A 153 -10.43 -7.31 16.24
C ASP A 153 -11.43 -7.69 15.13
N PHE A 154 -11.12 -7.35 13.87
CA PHE A 154 -11.97 -7.63 12.71
C PHE A 154 -12.02 -9.13 12.41
N LEU A 155 -10.87 -9.81 12.49
CA LEU A 155 -10.77 -11.25 12.27
C LEU A 155 -11.47 -12.02 13.38
N ASP A 156 -11.33 -11.59 14.63
CA ASP A 156 -12.03 -12.17 15.77
C ASP A 156 -13.55 -11.99 15.66
N GLU A 157 -14.03 -10.84 15.18
CA GLU A 157 -15.45 -10.63 14.87
C GLU A 157 -15.95 -11.61 13.80
N LEU A 158 -15.21 -11.73 12.69
CA LEU A 158 -15.59 -12.64 11.60
C LEU A 158 -15.63 -14.11 12.03
N GLU A 159 -14.68 -14.53 12.88
CA GLU A 159 -14.59 -15.90 13.37
C GLU A 159 -15.66 -16.24 14.40
N SER A 160 -16.02 -15.28 15.27
CA SER A 160 -17.01 -15.50 16.34
C SER A 160 -18.46 -15.26 15.90
N SER A 161 -18.67 -14.52 14.81
CA SER A 161 -20.00 -14.20 14.29
C SER A 161 -20.71 -15.39 13.63
N THR A 162 -22.04 -15.45 13.77
CA THR A 162 -22.89 -16.48 13.15
C THR A 162 -23.78 -15.94 12.04
N THR A 163 -23.63 -14.67 11.67
CA THR A 163 -24.42 -14.01 10.62
C THR A 163 -24.14 -14.61 9.24
N ILE A 164 -25.09 -14.44 8.30
CA ILE A 164 -24.90 -14.84 6.91
C ILE A 164 -23.75 -14.04 6.30
N ALA A 165 -23.66 -12.73 6.59
CA ALA A 165 -22.57 -11.88 6.13
C ALA A 165 -21.19 -12.42 6.54
N ALA A 166 -21.01 -12.76 7.82
CA ALA A 166 -19.72 -13.26 8.32
C ALA A 166 -19.36 -14.61 7.68
N ARG A 167 -20.32 -15.54 7.61
CA ARG A 167 -20.11 -16.87 7.00
C ARG A 167 -19.87 -16.83 5.49
N SER A 168 -20.28 -15.74 4.82
CA SER A 168 -20.06 -15.55 3.39
C SER A 168 -18.64 -15.08 3.07
N MET A 169 -17.91 -14.54 4.05
CA MET A 169 -16.50 -14.19 3.95
C MET A 169 -15.62 -15.38 4.36
N ILE A 170 -14.84 -15.91 3.43
CA ILE A 170 -13.97 -17.07 3.65
C ILE A 170 -12.52 -16.62 3.53
N LEU A 171 -11.74 -16.77 4.60
CA LEU A 171 -10.31 -16.50 4.60
C LEU A 171 -9.52 -17.77 4.25
N LEU A 172 -8.65 -17.68 3.25
CA LEU A 172 -7.76 -18.74 2.75
C LEU A 172 -6.29 -18.40 2.99
#